data_AF-A0A9D0GZT5-F1
#
_entry.id   AF-A0A9D0GZT5-F1
#
_cell.length_a   1.000
_cell.length_b   1.000
_cell.length_c   1.000
_cell.angle_alpha   90.00
_cell.angle_beta   90.00
_cell.angle_gamma   90.00
#
_symmetry.space_group_name_H-M   'P 1'
#
loop_
_entity.id
_entity.type
_entity.pdbx_description
1 polymer ?
#
loop_
_entity_poly.entity_id
_entity_poly.type
_entity_poly.pdbx_seq_one_letter_code
_entity_poly.pdbx_strand_id
1 'polypeptide(L)' 'MKETDIERIIIKLLKEGKKPVKVGDIERITGYNRNIIQKVVNRLAVEGKVEIDRCYNKILGLKGEADGR' A
#
# COMPACT_ATOMS: atom_id res chain seq x y z
N MET A 1 11.42 -7.15 13.83
CA MET A 1 10.86 -5.93 13.20
C MET A 1 9.67 -6.36 12.38
N LYS A 2 8.46 -5.84 12.66
CA LYS A 2 7.21 -6.53 12.30
C LYS A 2 6.59 -5.93 11.05
N GLU A 3 6.04 -6.76 10.17
CA GLU A 3 5.30 -6.38 8.95
C GLU A 3 4.19 -5.33 9.22
N THR A 4 3.78 -5.21 10.48
CA THR A 4 2.84 -4.22 11.03
C THR A 4 3.28 -2.76 10.87
N ASP A 5 4.58 -2.47 10.89
CA ASP A 5 5.09 -1.10 10.70
C ASP A 5 4.90 -0.63 9.24
N ILE A 6 5.17 -1.53 8.29
CA ILE A 6 4.98 -1.29 6.84
C ILE A 6 3.50 -1.06 6.54
N GLU A 7 2.62 -1.89 7.10
CA GLU A 7 1.17 -1.75 6.97
C GLU A 7 0.68 -0.35 7.42
N ARG A 8 1.14 0.12 8.60
CA ARG A 8 0.78 1.44 9.11
C ARG A 8 1.22 2.57 8.19
N ILE A 9 2.43 2.48 7.65
CA ILE A 9 2.97 3.50 6.74
C ILE A 9 2.17 3.53 5.43
N ILE A 10 1.88 2.37 4.85
CA ILE A 10 1.06 2.26 3.63
C ILE A 10 -0.31 2.92 3.86
N ILE A 11 -1.02 2.55 4.93
CA ILE A 11 -2.34 3.11 5.24
C ILE A 11 -2.24 4.62 5.46
N LYS A 12 -1.20 5.10 6.16
CA LYS A 12 -0.98 6.54 6.38
C LYS A 12 -0.78 7.28 5.06
N LEU A 13 0.09 6.79 4.18
CA LEU A 13 0.34 7.39 2.87
C LEU A 13 -0.92 7.46 2.00
N LEU A 14 -1.75 6.41 2.06
CA LEU A 14 -3.03 6.38 1.36
C LEU A 14 -4.02 7.41 1.94
N LYS A 15 -4.11 7.54 3.27
CA LYS A 15 -4.98 8.53 3.94
C LYS A 15 -4.52 9.98 3.71
N GLU A 16 -3.22 10.21 3.59
CA GLU A 16 -2.64 11.53 3.24
C GLU A 16 -2.88 11.91 1.77
N GLY A 17 -3.64 11.12 1.01
CA GLY A 17 -4.05 11.45 -0.35
C GLY A 17 -2.99 11.20 -1.41
N LYS A 18 -1.87 10.52 -1.09
CA LYS A 18 -0.83 10.15 -2.07
C LYS A 18 -1.25 8.94 -2.93
N LYS A 19 -2.52 8.84 -3.30
CA LYS A 19 -3.03 7.77 -4.17
C LYS A 19 -2.88 8.20 -5.65
N PRO A 20 -2.34 7.36 -6.55
CA PRO A 20 -1.82 6.01 -6.31
C PRO A 20 -0.39 6.01 -5.73
N VAL A 21 -0.12 5.15 -4.75
CA VAL A 21 1.21 4.96 -4.14
C VAL A 21 1.94 3.82 -4.85
N LYS A 22 3.15 4.03 -5.35
CA LYS A 22 3.98 2.93 -5.89
C LYS A 22 4.81 2.27 -4.79
N VAL A 23 5.05 0.97 -4.92
CA VAL A 23 5.93 0.23 -4.00
C VAL A 23 7.34 0.82 -3.93
N GLY A 24 7.87 1.31 -5.05
CA GLY A 24 9.17 1.98 -5.09
C GLY A 24 9.23 3.30 -4.30
N ASP A 25 8.12 4.03 -4.18
CA ASP A 25 8.07 5.24 -3.35
C ASP A 25 8.06 4.87 -1.87
N ILE A 26 7.36 3.80 -1.49
CA ILE A 26 7.37 3.27 -0.11
C ILE A 26 8.79 2.82 0.25
N GLU A 27 9.47 2.11 -0.64
CA GLU A 27 10.87 1.70 -0.48
C GLU A 27 11.79 2.90 -0.22
N ARG A 28 11.64 4.00 -0.98
CA ARG A 28 12.42 5.24 -0.77
C ARG A 28 12.12 5.94 0.54
N ILE A 29 10.85 5.97 0.96
CA ILE A 29 10.43 6.66 2.19
C ILE A 29 10.87 5.88 3.43
N THR A 30 10.82 4.55 3.37
CA THR A 30 10.96 3.70 4.54
C THR A 30 12.30 2.98 4.64
N GLY A 31 13.02 2.85 3.52
CA GLY A 31 14.22 2.02 3.42
C GLY A 31 13.93 0.52 3.47
N TYR A 32 12.67 0.07 3.50
CA TYR A 32 12.34 -1.35 3.49
C TYR A 32 12.54 -1.97 2.11
N ASN A 33 12.94 -3.24 2.10
CA ASN A 33 13.10 -4.01 0.87
C ASN A 33 11.77 -4.12 0.12
N ARG A 34 11.78 -3.81 -1.18
CA ARG A 34 10.64 -3.94 -2.09
C ARG A 34 9.87 -5.25 -1.97
N ASN A 35 10.56 -6.40 -1.82
CA ASN A 35 9.88 -7.70 -1.74
C ASN A 35 9.03 -7.83 -0.48
N ILE A 36 9.50 -7.28 0.65
CA ILE A 36 8.75 -7.28 1.91
C ILE A 36 7.54 -6.37 1.77
N ILE A 37 7.72 -5.17 1.20
CA ILE A 37 6.62 -4.23 0.97
C ILE A 37 5.58 -4.87 0.05
N GLN A 38 6.00 -5.47 -1.06
CA GLN A 38 5.12 -6.16 -2.00
C GLN A 38 4.34 -7.29 -1.32
N LYS A 39 4.99 -8.08 -0.46
CA LYS A 39 4.33 -9.13 0.31
C LYS A 39 3.23 -8.57 1.23
N VAL A 40 3.52 -7.48 1.93
CA VAL A 40 2.54 -6.78 2.78
C VAL A 40 1.39 -6.23 1.94
N VAL A 41 1.69 -5.53 0.84
CA VAL A 41 0.69 -4.97 -0.08
C VAL A 41 -0.23 -6.05 -0.65
N ASN A 42 0.32 -7.17 -1.11
CA ASN A 42 -0.45 -8.30 -1.62
C ASN A 42 -1.34 -8.89 -0.52
N ARG A 43 -0.83 -9.03 0.72
CA ARG A 43 -1.63 -9.50 1.86
C ARG A 43 -2.80 -8.55 2.12
N LEU A 44 -2.55 -7.24 2.19
CA LEU A 44 -3.58 -6.23 2.40
C LEU A 44 -4.63 -6.22 1.29
N ALA A 45 -4.24 -6.48 0.05
CA ALA A 45 -5.15 -6.57 -1.09
C ALA A 45 -6.05 -7.83 -1.00
N VAL A 46 -5.48 -8.97 -0.57
CA VAL A 46 -6.23 -10.21 -0.32
C VAL A 46 -7.17 -10.06 0.87
N GLU A 47 -6.73 -9.39 1.94
CA GLU A 47 -7.56 -9.01 3.09
C GLU A 47 -8.64 -7.98 2.74
N GLY A 48 -8.62 -7.43 1.51
CA GLY A 48 -9.59 -6.44 1.04
C GLY A 48 -9.47 -5.07 1.71
N LYS A 49 -8.31 -4.74 2.27
CA LYS A 49 -8.02 -3.43 2.89
C LYS A 49 -7.56 -2.39 1.89
N VAL A 50 -6.88 -2.81 0.82
CA VAL A 50 -6.36 -1.93 -0.24
C VAL A 50 -6.77 -2.44 -1.61
N GLU A 51 -6.85 -1.53 -2.57
CA GLU A 51 -6.96 -1.85 -3.98
C GLU A 51 -5.60 -1.67 -4.65
N ILE A 52 -5.21 -2.66 -5.44
CA ILE A 52 -3.92 -2.67 -6.13
C ILE A 52 -4.12 -2.87 -7.63
N ASP A 53 -3.33 -2.15 -8.42
CA ASP A 53 -3.18 -2.42 -9.84
C ASP A 53 -2.06 -3.47 -10.00
N ARG A 54 -2.48 -4.69 -10.38
CA ARG A 54 -1.58 -5.84 -10.53
C ARG A 54 -0.60 -5.69 -11.69
N CYS A 55 -0.87 -4.84 -12.68
CA CYS A 55 0.01 -4.63 -13.82
C CYS A 55 1.19 -3.70 -13.47
N TYR A 56 0.99 -2.77 -12.54
CA TYR A 56 1.97 -1.71 -12.27
C TYR A 56 2.52 -1.66 -10.84
N ASN A 57 2.21 -2.63 -9.97
CA ASN A 57 2.67 -2.68 -8.57
C ASN A 57 2.42 -1.35 -7.82
N LYS A 58 1.22 -0.79 -8.01
CA LYS A 58 0.78 0.45 -7.34
C LYS A 58 -0.49 0.17 -6.56
N ILE A 59 -0.61 0.85 -5.43
CA ILE A 59 -1.78 0.83 -4.56
C ILE A 59 -2.67 1.98 -5.03
N LEU A 60 -3.85 1.64 -5.53
CA LEU A 60 -4.82 2.60 -6.07
C LEU A 60 -5.55 3.33 -4.95
N GLY A 61 -5.87 2.64 -3.86
CA GLY A 61 -6.58 3.22 -2.73
C GLY A 61 -6.83 2.24 -1.61
N LEU A 62 -7.54 2.69 -0.57
CA LEU A 62 -8.10 1.81 0.45
C LEU A 62 -9.41 1.23 -0.11
N LYS A 63 -9.58 -0.09 -0.03
CA LYS A 63 -10.78 -0.76 -0.52
C LYS A 63 -11.87 -0.61 0.56
N GLY A 64 -13.01 -0.04 0.18
CA GLY A 64 -14.10 0.29 1.12
C GLY A 64 -14.10 1.73 1.63
N GLU A 65 -13.08 2.55 1.31
CA GLU A 65 -13.34 3.98 1.17
C GLU A 65 -14.15 4.12 -0.12
N ALA A 66 -15.48 4.20 0.03
CA ALA A 66 -16.33 4.72 -0.99
C ALA A 66 -15.83 6.13 -1.32
N ASP A 67 -15.02 6.25 -2.38
CA ASP A 67 -15.04 7.45 -3.18
C ASP A 67 -16.45 7.48 -3.74
N GLY A 68 -17.33 8.17 -3.00
CA GLY A 68 -18.69 8.42 -3.44
C GLY A 68 -18.62 9.24 -4.71
N ARG A 69 -18.77 8.56 -5.85
CA ARG A 69 -19.16 9.16 -7.12
C ARG A 69 -19.90 8.14 -7.96
#